data_AF-A0A0J6VCD4-F1
#
_entry.id   AF-A0A0J6VCD4-F1
#
_cell.length_a   1.000
_cell.length_b   1.000
_cell.length_c   1.000
_cell.angle_alpha   90.00
_cell.angle_beta   90.00
_cell.angle_gamma   90.00
#
_symmetry.space_group_name_H-M   'P 1'
#
loop_
_entity.id
_entity.type
_entity.pdbx_description
1 polymer ?
#
loop_
_entity_poly.entity_id
_entity_poly.type
_entity_poly.pdbx_seq_one_letter_code
_entity_poly.pdbx_strand_id
1 'polypeptide(L)'
;MPLRRARPTIRLLREDLSSDWESPHPRRFLQTGELTSLHPLSELPHPILAKAVSSFGDDPADDNYVGPIASSTNLPLLEIKAGQWRGGVWHDRELDVCWVLVAGLAKGGHDDHDDFYQCVARDNSDPSRWMPTEADVRLLKRERAALRLTEWELEIQQELVRALREVQRGGETEFELPHPAPQQGTIATVAITVVEVREDGYEADEIVVNIIPESRHAGSQLFWQATVRVLTTLNPPQQGWDRYKDSYSNIAEPGHWSARVTELGELVGRKALAESEPGRVAHYLHREHIAESVVEGTAMRAMCGVFFVNTQMPDGLPQCPDCTERWSQLPK
;
A
#
# COMPACT_ATOMS: atom_id res chain seq x y z
N MET A 1 8.45 9.37 -5.80
CA MET A 1 8.75 10.83 -5.82
C MET A 1 8.56 11.41 -4.42
N PRO A 2 9.16 12.56 -4.02
CA PRO A 2 8.75 13.20 -2.77
C PRO A 2 7.27 13.57 -2.88
N LEU A 3 6.46 13.09 -1.93
CA LEU A 3 5.07 13.50 -1.76
C LEU A 3 5.05 14.98 -1.38
N ARG A 4 4.96 15.85 -2.38
CA ARG A 4 4.75 17.30 -2.22
C ARG A 4 3.31 17.65 -1.85
N ARG A 5 2.39 16.69 -1.96
CA ARG A 5 0.95 16.87 -1.73
C ARG A 5 0.62 17.65 -0.49
N ALA A 6 -0.49 18.39 -0.56
CA ALA A 6 -1.05 19.04 0.60
C ALA A 6 -1.33 18.04 1.74
N ARG A 7 -0.89 18.38 2.94
CA ARG A 7 -1.05 17.57 4.14
C ARG A 7 -1.44 18.45 5.33
N PRO A 8 -2.51 18.12 6.08
CA PRO A 8 -2.85 18.87 7.27
C PRO A 8 -1.88 18.60 8.43
N THR A 9 -1.72 19.59 9.31
CA THR A 9 -1.10 19.37 10.62
C THR A 9 -2.09 18.73 11.59
N ILE A 10 -1.57 18.01 12.60
CA ILE A 10 -2.37 17.42 13.69
C ILE A 10 -3.17 18.51 14.42
N ARG A 11 -2.57 19.69 14.61
CA ARG A 11 -3.24 20.85 15.22
C ARG A 11 -4.47 21.26 14.42
N LEU A 12 -4.32 21.47 13.10
CA LEU A 12 -5.42 21.85 12.22
C LEU A 12 -6.58 20.84 12.31
N LEU A 13 -6.27 19.55 12.29
CA LEU A 13 -7.29 18.50 12.41
C LEU A 13 -8.06 18.56 13.73
N ARG A 14 -7.39 18.93 14.83
CA ARG A 14 -7.98 18.95 16.18
C ARG A 14 -8.72 20.25 16.49
N GLU A 15 -8.19 21.38 16.05
CA GLU A 15 -8.61 22.71 16.51
C GLU A 15 -9.47 23.43 15.48
N ASP A 16 -9.16 23.30 14.19
CA ASP A 16 -9.78 24.12 13.15
C ASP A 16 -10.96 23.40 12.48
N LEU A 17 -10.82 22.08 12.24
CA LEU A 17 -11.82 21.28 11.51
C LEU A 17 -12.95 20.78 12.42
N SER A 18 -13.82 21.71 12.82
CA SER A 18 -14.90 21.47 13.79
C SER A 18 -16.26 21.03 13.20
N SER A 19 -16.42 21.00 11.87
CA SER A 19 -17.68 20.63 11.21
C SER A 19 -17.43 20.00 9.83
N ASP A 20 -18.51 19.66 9.12
CA ASP A 20 -18.51 19.27 7.70
C ASP A 20 -17.66 18.04 7.32
N TRP A 21 -17.39 17.19 8.30
CA TRP A 21 -16.85 15.86 8.08
C TRP A 21 -17.91 14.96 7.43
N GLU A 22 -17.57 14.31 6.33
CA GLU A 22 -18.49 13.37 5.66
C GLU A 22 -18.70 12.09 6.47
N SER A 23 -17.78 11.79 7.39
CA SER A 23 -17.83 10.65 8.29
C SER A 23 -17.55 11.06 9.73
N PRO A 24 -18.22 10.46 10.74
CA PRO A 24 -17.89 10.68 12.15
C PRO A 24 -16.57 10.00 12.56
N HIS A 25 -16.04 9.08 11.74
CA HIS A 25 -14.86 8.27 12.05
C HIS A 25 -13.63 9.14 12.39
N PRO A 26 -13.18 10.09 11.55
CA PRO A 26 -11.99 10.89 11.86
C PRO A 26 -12.05 11.59 13.22
N ARG A 27 -13.20 12.17 13.56
CA ARG A 27 -13.38 12.92 14.81
C ARG A 27 -13.20 12.02 16.04
N ARG A 28 -13.67 10.78 15.99
CA ARG A 28 -13.55 9.82 17.10
C ARG A 28 -12.08 9.48 17.39
N PHE A 29 -11.29 9.18 16.37
CA PHE A 29 -9.87 8.84 16.54
C PHE A 29 -9.01 10.06 16.91
N LEU A 30 -9.37 11.25 16.44
CA LEU A 30 -8.72 12.49 16.87
C LEU A 30 -8.90 12.75 18.37
N GLN A 31 -10.07 12.42 18.93
CA GLN A 31 -10.35 12.52 20.37
C GLN A 31 -9.59 11.49 21.22
N THR A 32 -9.42 10.26 20.72
CA THR A 32 -8.67 9.21 21.42
C THR A 32 -7.15 9.32 21.21
N GLY A 33 -6.70 10.18 20.29
CA GLY A 33 -5.28 10.36 19.95
C GLY A 33 -4.71 9.27 19.05
N GLU A 34 -5.54 8.38 18.51
CA GLU A 34 -5.13 7.24 17.69
C GLU A 34 -4.96 7.65 16.21
N LEU A 35 -3.93 8.46 15.96
CA LEU A 35 -3.66 9.06 14.65
C LEU A 35 -3.23 8.05 13.58
N THR A 36 -2.73 6.88 13.98
CA THR A 36 -2.28 5.85 13.04
C THR A 36 -3.44 5.32 12.17
N SER A 37 -4.63 5.23 12.76
CA SER A 37 -5.84 4.73 12.11
C SER A 37 -6.49 5.77 11.17
N LEU A 38 -5.89 6.96 11.05
CA LEU A 38 -6.34 8.06 10.20
C LEU A 38 -5.46 8.28 8.97
N HIS A 39 -4.43 7.46 8.76
CA HIS A 39 -3.56 7.60 7.61
C HIS A 39 -4.24 7.15 6.30
N PRO A 40 -3.92 7.81 5.18
CA PRO A 40 -3.11 9.03 5.08
C PRO A 40 -3.91 10.29 5.46
N LEU A 41 -3.31 11.22 6.22
CA LEU A 41 -4.04 12.40 6.73
C LEU A 41 -4.55 13.33 5.63
N SER A 42 -3.93 13.31 4.44
CA SER A 42 -4.34 14.09 3.28
C SER A 42 -5.66 13.63 2.66
N GLU A 43 -6.07 12.38 2.88
CA GLU A 43 -7.28 11.79 2.27
C GLU A 43 -8.47 11.76 3.23
N LEU A 44 -8.33 12.43 4.38
CA LEU A 44 -9.41 12.53 5.34
C LEU A 44 -10.62 13.26 4.71
N PRO A 45 -11.85 12.76 4.94
CA PRO A 45 -13.04 13.18 4.20
C PRO A 45 -13.58 14.53 4.71
N HIS A 46 -12.90 15.60 4.32
CA HIS A 46 -13.24 16.98 4.66
C HIS A 46 -13.05 17.91 3.44
N PRO A 47 -14.00 18.82 3.13
CA PRO A 47 -13.96 19.65 1.93
C PRO A 47 -12.68 20.47 1.74
N ILE A 48 -12.17 21.12 2.80
CA ILE A 48 -10.94 21.92 2.69
C ILE A 48 -9.69 21.06 2.45
N LEU A 49 -9.67 19.81 2.93
CA LEU A 49 -8.55 18.88 2.72
C LEU A 49 -8.57 18.34 1.29
N ALA A 50 -9.74 17.93 0.81
CA ALA A 50 -9.93 17.54 -0.59
C ALA A 50 -9.52 18.69 -1.53
N LYS A 51 -9.91 19.94 -1.20
CA LYS A 51 -9.47 21.11 -1.95
C LYS A 51 -7.95 21.27 -1.89
N ALA A 52 -7.34 21.16 -0.71
CA ALA A 52 -5.90 21.29 -0.56
C ALA A 52 -5.14 20.29 -1.44
N VAL A 53 -5.53 19.01 -1.42
CA VAL A 53 -4.91 17.96 -2.25
C VAL A 53 -5.09 18.23 -3.74
N SER A 54 -6.27 18.71 -4.16
CA SER A 54 -6.49 19.09 -5.57
C SER A 54 -5.72 20.35 -5.99
N SER A 55 -5.36 21.20 -5.03
CA SER A 55 -4.68 22.48 -5.24
C SER A 55 -3.17 22.38 -5.19
N PHE A 56 -2.63 21.40 -4.48
CA PHE A 56 -1.19 21.15 -4.33
C PHE A 56 -0.94 19.65 -4.50
N GLY A 57 -0.67 19.27 -5.75
CA GLY A 57 -0.39 17.90 -6.16
C GLY A 57 1.10 17.56 -6.09
N ASP A 58 1.46 16.52 -6.83
CA ASP A 58 2.85 16.05 -6.94
C ASP A 58 3.69 16.98 -7.84
N ASP A 59 3.08 17.61 -8.86
CA ASP A 59 3.72 18.57 -9.76
C ASP A 59 3.42 20.02 -9.33
N PRO A 60 4.42 20.83 -8.96
CA PRO A 60 4.24 22.25 -8.65
C PRO A 60 3.66 23.08 -9.80
N ALA A 61 3.82 22.66 -11.06
CA ALA A 61 3.28 23.37 -12.21
C ALA A 61 1.74 23.33 -12.26
N ASP A 62 1.14 22.33 -11.61
CA ASP A 62 -0.30 22.13 -11.54
C ASP A 62 -0.94 22.82 -10.31
N ASP A 63 -0.15 23.54 -9.51
CA ASP A 63 -0.65 24.22 -8.32
C ASP A 63 -1.75 25.23 -8.65
N ASN A 64 -2.86 25.14 -7.93
CA ASN A 64 -4.02 25.99 -8.14
C ASN A 64 -4.58 26.54 -6.82
N TYR A 65 -4.13 27.73 -6.46
CA TYR A 65 -4.53 28.47 -5.26
C TYR A 65 -4.93 29.90 -5.62
N VAL A 66 -5.61 30.60 -4.70
CA VAL A 66 -6.16 31.94 -4.98
C VAL A 66 -5.07 32.99 -5.05
N GLY A 67 -4.14 32.95 -4.09
CA GLY A 67 -3.03 33.88 -3.97
C GLY A 67 -2.46 33.88 -2.55
N PRO A 68 -1.49 34.73 -2.23
CA PRO A 68 -1.01 34.90 -0.87
C PRO A 68 -2.09 35.55 0.03
N ILE A 69 -2.19 35.10 1.28
CA ILE A 69 -3.05 35.73 2.29
C ILE A 69 -2.39 37.03 2.75
N ALA A 70 -3.01 38.16 2.41
CA ALA A 70 -2.43 39.50 2.63
C ALA A 70 -2.06 39.79 4.09
N SER A 71 -2.83 39.28 5.06
CA SER A 71 -2.56 39.48 6.48
C SER A 71 -1.45 38.58 7.05
N SER A 72 -0.98 37.58 6.29
CA SER A 72 0.02 36.60 6.73
C SER A 72 1.40 36.94 6.19
N THR A 73 2.04 37.97 6.77
CA THR A 73 3.33 38.50 6.32
C THR A 73 4.53 37.77 6.92
N ASN A 74 4.45 37.33 8.17
CA ASN A 74 5.57 36.67 8.87
C ASN A 74 5.70 35.20 8.47
N LEU A 75 4.60 34.61 8.00
CA LEU A 75 4.53 33.28 7.43
C LEU A 75 3.71 33.36 6.14
N PRO A 76 4.32 33.39 4.95
CA PRO A 76 3.58 33.52 3.70
C PRO A 76 2.68 32.31 3.45
N LEU A 77 1.38 32.48 3.67
CA LEU A 77 0.36 31.44 3.45
C LEU A 77 -0.29 31.63 2.07
N LEU A 78 -0.49 30.52 1.37
CA LEU A 78 -1.22 30.44 0.12
C LEU A 78 -2.68 30.06 0.39
N GLU A 79 -3.60 30.80 -0.21
CA GLU A 79 -5.02 30.66 0.07
C GLU A 79 -5.70 29.59 -0.79
N ILE A 80 -6.47 28.72 -0.14
CA ILE A 80 -7.42 27.81 -0.79
C ILE A 80 -8.85 28.05 -0.28
N LYS A 81 -9.84 27.76 -1.14
CA LYS A 81 -11.27 27.97 -0.86
C LYS A 81 -12.10 26.74 -1.23
N ALA A 82 -12.96 26.29 -0.32
CA ALA A 82 -13.92 25.21 -0.54
C ALA A 82 -15.27 25.59 0.08
N GLY A 83 -16.19 26.12 -0.73
CA GLY A 83 -17.45 26.68 -0.21
C GLY A 83 -17.20 27.81 0.79
N GLN A 84 -17.70 27.66 2.03
CA GLN A 84 -17.45 28.60 3.13
C GLN A 84 -16.07 28.45 3.78
N TRP A 85 -15.38 27.32 3.55
CA TRP A 85 -14.06 27.10 4.12
C TRP A 85 -12.98 27.89 3.40
N ARG A 86 -12.03 28.37 4.21
CA ARG A 86 -10.77 28.97 3.81
C ARG A 86 -9.64 28.18 4.46
N GLY A 87 -8.52 28.05 3.74
CA GLY A 87 -7.34 27.37 4.24
C GLY A 87 -6.08 28.14 3.88
N GLY A 88 -5.12 28.15 4.79
CA GLY A 88 -3.78 28.67 4.59
C GLY A 88 -2.78 27.54 4.46
N VAL A 89 -2.12 27.46 3.30
CA VAL A 89 -1.12 26.44 2.98
C VAL A 89 0.27 27.05 2.96
N TRP A 90 1.23 26.37 3.57
CA TRP A 90 2.63 26.76 3.59
C TRP A 90 3.49 25.67 2.96
N HIS A 91 4.40 26.05 2.05
CA HIS A 91 5.34 25.11 1.46
C HIS A 91 6.62 25.06 2.30
N ASP A 92 6.82 23.93 2.96
CA ASP A 92 8.10 23.58 3.56
C ASP A 92 9.06 23.13 2.46
N ARG A 93 10.05 23.98 2.15
CA ARG A 93 11.02 23.73 1.07
C ARG A 93 12.09 22.70 1.46
N GLU A 94 12.31 22.49 2.75
CA GLU A 94 13.31 21.53 3.23
C GLU A 94 12.74 20.11 3.14
N LEU A 95 11.51 19.93 3.63
CA LEU A 95 10.83 18.64 3.56
C LEU A 95 10.08 18.43 2.23
N ASP A 96 9.98 19.45 1.40
CA ASP A 96 9.21 19.51 0.16
C ASP A 96 7.78 18.97 0.34
N VAL A 97 7.00 19.66 1.17
CA VAL A 97 5.61 19.32 1.48
C VAL A 97 4.78 20.59 1.67
N CYS A 98 3.54 20.58 1.17
CA CYS A 98 2.59 21.67 1.37
C CYS A 98 1.76 21.42 2.63
N TRP A 99 2.09 22.09 3.73
CA TRP A 99 1.35 21.98 4.98
C TRP A 99 0.09 22.83 4.95
N VAL A 100 -1.07 22.23 5.19
CA VAL A 100 -2.28 22.99 5.56
C VAL A 100 -2.16 23.32 7.04
N LEU A 101 -1.89 24.59 7.35
CA LEU A 101 -1.54 25.04 8.70
C LEU A 101 -2.73 25.61 9.47
N VAL A 102 -3.63 26.28 8.76
CA VAL A 102 -4.81 26.93 9.34
C VAL A 102 -6.01 26.77 8.42
N ALA A 103 -7.19 26.52 8.99
CA ALA A 103 -8.46 26.52 8.27
C ALA A 103 -9.56 27.18 9.10
N GLY A 104 -10.59 27.68 8.43
CA GLY A 104 -11.72 28.31 9.10
C GLY A 104 -12.84 28.68 8.14
N LEU A 105 -13.95 29.17 8.70
CA LEU A 105 -15.10 29.62 7.92
C LEU A 105 -14.99 31.11 7.59
N ALA A 106 -15.43 31.47 6.39
CA ALA A 106 -15.73 32.85 6.04
C ALA A 106 -17.05 33.27 6.72
N LYS A 107 -17.01 34.28 7.59
CA LYS A 107 -18.16 34.73 8.40
C LYS A 107 -18.33 36.26 8.36
N GLY A 108 -19.56 36.73 8.51
CA GLY A 108 -19.89 38.15 8.71
C GLY A 108 -19.32 39.15 7.70
N GLY A 109 -19.13 38.76 6.43
CA GLY A 109 -18.50 39.65 5.44
C GLY A 109 -17.00 39.90 5.67
N HIS A 110 -16.35 39.04 6.47
CA HIS A 110 -14.94 39.12 6.90
C HIS A 110 -14.64 40.05 8.07
N ASP A 111 -15.67 40.48 8.80
CA ASP A 111 -15.55 41.36 9.97
C ASP A 111 -15.79 40.63 11.30
N ASP A 112 -16.33 39.41 11.28
CA ASP A 112 -16.56 38.64 12.50
C ASP A 112 -15.24 38.24 13.18
N HIS A 113 -15.21 38.28 14.51
CA HIS A 113 -14.03 37.88 15.30
C HIS A 113 -13.55 36.45 14.98
N ASP A 114 -14.49 35.54 14.69
CA ASP A 114 -14.22 34.14 14.36
C ASP A 114 -14.10 33.91 12.84
N ASP A 115 -14.06 34.98 12.03
CA ASP A 115 -13.73 34.87 10.61
C ASP A 115 -12.27 34.43 10.43
N PHE A 116 -12.06 33.61 9.41
CA PHE A 116 -10.74 33.08 9.06
C PHE A 116 -9.66 34.17 8.91
N TYR A 117 -9.91 35.26 8.18
CA TYR A 117 -8.86 36.26 7.93
C TYR A 117 -8.54 37.08 9.17
N GLN A 118 -9.53 37.34 10.02
CA GLN A 118 -9.34 38.01 11.31
C GLN A 118 -8.49 37.15 12.26
N CYS A 119 -8.77 35.84 12.31
CA CYS A 119 -7.94 34.90 13.05
C CYS A 119 -6.50 34.87 12.53
N VAL A 120 -6.31 34.81 11.21
CA VAL A 120 -4.97 34.82 10.61
C VAL A 120 -4.23 36.12 10.92
N ALA A 121 -4.89 37.28 10.79
CA ALA A 121 -4.28 38.59 11.07
C ALA A 121 -3.83 38.73 12.54
N ARG A 122 -4.65 38.24 13.48
CA ARG A 122 -4.34 38.28 14.92
C ARG A 122 -3.09 37.48 15.26
N ASP A 123 -2.98 36.28 14.72
CA ASP A 123 -1.92 35.34 15.08
C ASP A 123 -0.67 35.49 14.19
N ASN A 124 -0.69 36.36 13.17
CA ASN A 124 0.46 36.64 12.29
C ASN A 124 1.70 37.11 13.07
N SER A 125 1.52 37.75 14.23
CA SER A 125 2.63 38.20 15.09
C SER A 125 3.47 37.04 15.66
N ASP A 126 2.87 35.87 15.90
CA ASP A 126 3.55 34.66 16.36
C ASP A 126 2.95 33.42 15.68
N PRO A 127 3.45 33.07 14.46
CA PRO A 127 2.94 31.93 13.72
C PRO A 127 3.44 30.58 14.25
N SER A 128 4.28 30.56 15.30
CA SER A 128 4.88 29.34 15.84
C SER A 128 3.85 28.29 16.23
N ARG A 129 2.68 28.73 16.72
CA ARG A 129 1.56 27.85 17.09
C ARG A 129 1.04 27.01 15.91
N TRP A 130 1.15 27.51 14.69
CA TRP A 130 0.67 26.81 13.49
C TRP A 130 1.69 25.86 12.90
N MET A 131 2.97 26.00 13.27
CA MET A 131 4.04 25.24 12.64
C MET A 131 3.89 23.73 12.86
N PRO A 132 4.24 22.91 11.85
CA PRO A 132 4.27 21.47 12.02
C PRO A 132 5.19 21.08 13.18
N THR A 133 4.73 20.13 14.00
CA THR A 133 5.49 19.61 15.13
C THR A 133 6.37 18.42 14.73
N GLU A 134 7.26 17.96 15.61
CA GLU A 134 7.99 16.71 15.39
C GLU A 134 7.07 15.49 15.19
N ALA A 135 5.86 15.51 15.78
CA ALA A 135 4.87 14.46 15.57
C ALA A 135 4.34 14.49 14.13
N ASP A 136 4.07 15.68 13.56
CA ASP A 136 3.67 15.84 12.17
C ASP A 136 4.71 15.30 11.21
N VAL A 137 5.99 15.66 11.42
CA VAL A 137 7.11 15.22 10.58
C VAL A 137 7.31 13.70 10.66
N ARG A 138 7.18 13.11 11.86
CA ARG A 138 7.28 11.66 12.06
C ARG A 138 6.18 10.90 11.32
N LEU A 139 4.95 11.41 11.36
CA LEU A 139 3.82 10.85 10.63
C LEU A 139 4.01 10.97 9.11
N LEU A 140 4.47 12.13 8.62
CA LEU A 140 4.83 12.33 7.21
C LEU A 140 5.89 11.33 6.74
N LYS A 141 6.94 11.10 7.55
CA LYS A 141 7.99 10.12 7.23
C LYS A 141 7.42 8.71 7.08
N ARG A 142 6.46 8.31 7.93
CA ARG A 142 5.80 7.00 7.86
C ARG A 142 4.93 6.87 6.62
N GLU A 143 4.15 7.89 6.28
CA GLU A 143 3.31 7.92 5.07
C GLU A 143 4.17 7.81 3.80
N ARG A 144 5.28 8.57 3.74
CA ARG A 144 6.24 8.49 2.63
C ARG A 144 6.90 7.12 2.50
N ALA A 145 7.27 6.50 3.62
CA ALA A 145 7.83 5.15 3.62
C ALA A 145 6.81 4.12 3.12
N ALA A 146 5.56 4.20 3.58
CA ALA A 146 4.48 3.32 3.14
C ALA A 146 4.21 3.48 1.63
N LEU A 147 4.07 4.72 1.14
CA LEU A 147 3.89 4.96 -0.29
C LEU A 147 5.07 4.41 -1.09
N ARG A 148 6.31 4.63 -0.65
CA ARG A 148 7.48 4.15 -1.39
C ARG A 148 7.51 2.62 -1.50
N LEU A 149 7.06 1.90 -0.47
CA LEU A 149 6.91 0.45 -0.53
C LEU A 149 5.82 0.03 -1.54
N THR A 150 4.68 0.72 -1.56
CA THR A 150 3.63 0.45 -2.55
C THR A 150 4.08 0.74 -3.98
N GLU A 151 4.78 1.86 -4.21
CA GLU A 151 5.39 2.18 -5.51
C GLU A 151 6.39 1.11 -5.95
N TRP A 152 7.24 0.67 -5.02
CA TRP A 152 8.22 -0.39 -5.26
C TRP A 152 7.55 -1.74 -5.60
N GLU A 153 6.48 -2.12 -4.91
CA GLU A 153 5.71 -3.33 -5.26
C GLU A 153 5.07 -3.23 -6.66
N LEU A 154 4.61 -2.04 -7.05
CA LEU A 154 4.09 -1.79 -8.40
C LEU A 154 5.20 -1.89 -9.45
N GLU A 155 6.41 -1.38 -9.16
CA GLU A 155 7.60 -1.52 -10.01
C GLU A 155 7.93 -3.02 -10.23
N ILE A 156 7.96 -3.83 -9.15
CA ILE A 156 8.15 -5.28 -9.24
C ILE A 156 7.07 -5.93 -10.12
N GLN A 157 5.80 -5.59 -9.91
CA GLN A 157 4.70 -6.13 -10.71
C GLN A 157 4.85 -5.77 -12.19
N GLN A 158 5.28 -4.56 -12.51
CA GLN A 158 5.51 -4.11 -13.89
C GLN A 158 6.65 -4.86 -14.59
N GLU A 159 7.73 -5.16 -13.87
CA GLU A 159 8.81 -6.02 -14.39
C GLU A 159 8.31 -7.45 -14.63
N LEU A 160 7.56 -8.01 -13.68
CA LEU A 160 6.97 -9.35 -13.82
C LEU A 160 6.02 -9.48 -15.01
N VAL A 161 5.23 -8.45 -15.30
CA VAL A 161 4.36 -8.45 -16.49
C VAL A 161 5.17 -8.48 -17.78
N ARG A 162 6.29 -7.74 -17.83
CA ARG A 162 7.20 -7.77 -18.98
C ARG A 162 7.84 -9.14 -19.13
N ALA A 163 8.40 -9.68 -18.06
CA ALA A 163 9.02 -10.99 -18.03
C ALA A 163 8.04 -12.10 -18.42
N LEU A 164 6.86 -12.17 -17.78
CA LEU A 164 5.87 -13.20 -18.07
C LEU A 164 5.35 -13.09 -19.52
N ARG A 165 5.17 -11.88 -20.06
CA ARG A 165 4.76 -11.69 -21.45
C ARG A 165 5.78 -12.24 -22.45
N GLU A 166 7.06 -12.21 -22.11
CA GLU A 166 8.14 -12.78 -22.92
C GLU A 166 8.06 -14.31 -22.96
N VAL A 167 7.83 -14.96 -21.81
CA VAL A 167 7.94 -16.42 -21.67
C VAL A 167 6.60 -17.16 -21.59
N GLN A 168 5.44 -16.49 -21.60
CA GLN A 168 4.10 -17.10 -21.42
C GLN A 168 3.74 -18.24 -22.40
N ARG A 169 4.50 -18.46 -23.48
CA ARG A 169 4.34 -19.56 -24.44
C ARG A 169 5.58 -20.46 -24.50
N GLY A 170 6.24 -20.59 -23.37
CA GLY A 170 7.52 -21.29 -23.26
C GLY A 170 8.72 -20.35 -23.36
N GLY A 171 9.77 -20.67 -22.59
CA GLY A 171 11.04 -19.94 -22.59
C GLY A 171 11.55 -19.64 -21.20
N GLU A 172 12.66 -18.90 -21.13
CA GLU A 172 13.28 -18.45 -19.89
C GLU A 172 13.65 -16.97 -20.01
N THR A 173 13.47 -16.22 -18.92
CA THR A 173 13.88 -14.82 -18.80
C THR A 173 14.36 -14.54 -17.38
N GLU A 174 15.22 -13.55 -17.22
CA GLU A 174 15.81 -13.16 -15.94
C GLU A 174 15.85 -11.63 -15.81
N PHE A 175 15.58 -11.12 -14.61
CA PHE A 175 15.66 -9.70 -14.30
C PHE A 175 16.00 -9.45 -12.83
N GLU A 176 16.47 -8.24 -12.53
CA GLU A 176 16.82 -7.82 -11.18
C GLU A 176 15.65 -7.10 -10.49
N LEU A 177 15.45 -7.40 -9.21
CA LEU A 177 14.54 -6.66 -8.34
C LEU A 177 15.30 -5.51 -7.66
N PRO A 178 14.90 -4.25 -7.87
CA PRO A 178 15.56 -3.12 -7.19
C PRO A 178 15.22 -3.11 -5.70
N HIS A 179 16.07 -2.49 -4.89
CA HIS A 179 15.74 -2.13 -3.51
C HIS A 179 14.87 -0.85 -3.50
N PRO A 180 13.84 -0.73 -2.62
CA PRO A 180 12.96 0.45 -2.55
C PRO A 180 13.71 1.75 -2.25
N ALA A 181 14.86 1.68 -1.57
CA ALA A 181 15.84 2.76 -1.49
C ALA A 181 16.90 2.57 -2.60
N PRO A 182 16.89 3.39 -3.67
CA PRO A 182 17.74 3.17 -4.86
C PRO A 182 19.24 3.11 -4.57
N GLN A 183 19.70 3.82 -3.52
CA GLN A 183 21.12 3.83 -3.13
C GLN A 183 21.59 2.47 -2.61
N GLN A 184 20.67 1.57 -2.27
CA GLN A 184 20.99 0.22 -1.83
C GLN A 184 21.10 -0.78 -2.99
N GLY A 185 20.86 -0.40 -4.25
CA GLY A 185 21.05 -1.28 -5.41
C GLY A 185 19.97 -2.36 -5.54
N THR A 186 20.36 -3.59 -5.85
CA THR A 186 19.47 -4.73 -6.14
C THR A 186 19.22 -5.56 -4.88
N ILE A 187 18.01 -6.12 -4.75
CA ILE A 187 17.63 -6.99 -3.62
C ILE A 187 17.77 -8.48 -3.96
N ALA A 188 17.41 -8.86 -5.19
CA ALA A 188 17.40 -10.22 -5.66
C ALA A 188 17.37 -10.27 -7.20
N THR A 189 17.76 -11.42 -7.75
CA THR A 189 17.56 -11.76 -9.16
C THR A 189 16.41 -12.76 -9.27
N VAL A 190 15.52 -12.55 -10.24
CA VAL A 190 14.38 -13.42 -10.51
C VAL A 190 14.56 -14.03 -11.90
N ALA A 191 14.62 -15.36 -11.95
CA ALA A 191 14.56 -16.12 -13.21
C ALA A 191 13.21 -16.83 -13.31
N ILE A 192 12.55 -16.69 -14.45
CA ILE A 192 11.25 -17.31 -14.75
C ILE A 192 11.42 -18.22 -15.96
N THR A 193 11.06 -19.47 -15.79
CA THR A 193 10.98 -20.46 -16.87
C THR A 193 9.53 -20.90 -17.02
N VAL A 194 9.02 -20.92 -18.25
CA VAL A 194 7.71 -21.48 -18.59
C VAL A 194 7.90 -22.59 -19.59
N VAL A 195 7.13 -23.67 -19.46
CA VAL A 195 7.12 -24.82 -20.38
C VAL A 195 5.68 -25.18 -20.72
N GLU A 196 5.35 -25.20 -22.00
CA GLU A 196 4.09 -25.76 -22.49
C GLU A 196 4.26 -27.27 -22.72
N VAL A 197 3.55 -28.09 -21.95
CA VAL A 197 3.50 -29.54 -22.11
C VAL A 197 2.26 -29.90 -22.94
N ARG A 198 2.47 -30.59 -24.05
CA ARG A 198 1.42 -30.98 -25.01
C ARG A 198 1.63 -32.43 -25.44
N GLU A 199 1.24 -33.36 -24.57
CA GLU A 199 1.38 -34.80 -24.77
C GLU A 199 0.00 -35.47 -24.89
N ASP A 200 -0.07 -36.66 -25.49
CA ASP A 200 -1.33 -37.39 -25.66
C ASP A 200 -1.98 -37.71 -24.29
N GLY A 201 -3.10 -37.04 -24.00
CA GLY A 201 -3.84 -37.20 -22.75
C GLY A 201 -3.35 -36.36 -21.57
N TYR A 202 -2.37 -35.46 -21.78
CA TYR A 202 -1.89 -34.53 -20.76
C TYR A 202 -1.45 -33.21 -21.40
N GLU A 203 -2.15 -32.13 -21.04
CA GLU A 203 -1.78 -30.77 -21.44
C GLU A 203 -1.69 -29.89 -20.19
N ALA A 204 -0.57 -29.20 -20.03
CA ALA A 204 -0.35 -28.31 -18.91
C ALA A 204 0.66 -27.21 -19.26
N ASP A 205 0.59 -26.10 -18.54
CA ASP A 205 1.60 -25.05 -18.58
C ASP A 205 2.33 -25.00 -17.24
N GLU A 206 3.62 -25.30 -17.26
CA GLU A 206 4.45 -25.31 -16.07
C GLU A 206 5.23 -24.00 -15.97
N ILE A 207 5.33 -23.45 -14.75
CA ILE A 207 6.18 -22.31 -14.44
C ILE A 207 7.13 -22.66 -13.30
N VAL A 208 8.39 -22.26 -13.44
CA VAL A 208 9.39 -22.29 -12.37
C VAL A 208 9.94 -20.88 -12.19
N VAL A 209 9.98 -20.43 -10.94
CA VAL A 209 10.46 -19.12 -10.54
C VAL A 209 11.59 -19.31 -9.53
N ASN A 210 12.79 -18.86 -9.86
CA ASN A 210 13.91 -18.84 -8.94
C ASN A 210 14.13 -17.39 -8.46
N ILE A 211 14.12 -17.18 -7.14
CA ILE A 211 14.26 -15.85 -6.54
C ILE A 211 15.51 -15.84 -5.66
N ILE A 212 16.64 -15.41 -6.21
CA ILE A 212 17.95 -15.51 -5.57
C ILE A 212 18.30 -14.16 -4.93
N PRO A 213 18.36 -14.05 -3.59
CA PRO A 213 18.69 -12.79 -2.93
C PRO A 213 20.17 -12.44 -3.09
N GLU A 214 20.48 -11.14 -3.12
CA GLU A 214 21.84 -10.72 -2.78
C GLU A 214 22.16 -11.11 -1.33
N SER A 215 23.39 -11.54 -1.06
CA SER A 215 23.77 -12.11 0.25
C SER A 215 23.48 -11.19 1.45
N ARG A 216 23.55 -9.86 1.26
CA ARG A 216 23.24 -8.85 2.29
C ARG A 216 21.75 -8.71 2.59
N HIS A 217 20.88 -9.16 1.69
CA HIS A 217 19.43 -9.09 1.80
C HIS A 217 18.78 -10.46 2.08
N ALA A 218 19.56 -11.53 2.01
CA ALA A 218 19.12 -12.88 2.34
C ALA A 218 18.50 -12.93 3.75
N GLY A 219 17.28 -13.47 3.85
CA GLY A 219 16.54 -13.56 5.11
C GLY A 219 15.97 -12.24 5.66
N SER A 220 16.12 -11.13 4.95
CA SER A 220 15.51 -9.86 5.35
C SER A 220 13.99 -9.86 5.14
N GLN A 221 13.26 -9.11 5.97
CA GLN A 221 11.81 -8.94 5.81
C GLN A 221 11.44 -8.31 4.46
N LEU A 222 12.30 -7.43 3.96
CA LEU A 222 12.09 -6.79 2.67
C LEU A 222 12.27 -7.77 1.50
N PHE A 223 13.24 -8.68 1.58
CA PHE A 223 13.36 -9.77 0.61
C PHE A 223 12.15 -10.70 0.64
N TRP A 224 11.65 -11.02 1.84
CA TRP A 224 10.41 -11.78 1.98
C TRP A 224 9.21 -11.06 1.34
N GLN A 225 9.07 -9.76 1.56
CA GLN A 225 8.02 -8.95 0.93
C GLN A 225 8.12 -8.97 -0.60
N ALA A 226 9.34 -8.85 -1.16
CA ALA A 226 9.58 -8.98 -2.60
C ALA A 226 9.18 -10.37 -3.13
N THR A 227 9.52 -11.43 -2.40
CA THR A 227 9.16 -12.82 -2.74
C THR A 227 7.64 -12.98 -2.77
N VAL A 228 6.93 -12.56 -1.72
CA VAL A 228 5.46 -12.64 -1.66
C VAL A 228 4.84 -11.83 -2.81
N ARG A 229 5.37 -10.65 -3.12
CA ARG A 229 4.91 -9.83 -4.24
C ARG A 229 5.10 -10.55 -5.58
N VAL A 230 6.25 -11.20 -5.82
CA VAL A 230 6.51 -11.98 -7.03
C VAL A 230 5.49 -13.11 -7.18
N LEU A 231 5.36 -13.94 -6.15
CA LEU A 231 4.48 -15.11 -6.19
C LEU A 231 3.00 -14.71 -6.36
N THR A 232 2.54 -13.69 -5.62
CA THR A 232 1.17 -13.19 -5.71
C THR A 232 0.87 -12.58 -7.08
N THR A 233 1.86 -11.91 -7.69
CA THR A 233 1.71 -11.36 -9.03
C THR A 233 1.58 -12.46 -10.07
N LEU A 234 2.40 -13.51 -10.01
CA LEU A 234 2.37 -14.59 -11.00
C LEU A 234 1.17 -15.52 -10.81
N ASN A 235 0.91 -15.97 -9.58
CA ASN A 235 -0.20 -16.87 -9.24
C ASN A 235 -0.77 -16.49 -7.85
N PRO A 236 -1.90 -15.75 -7.80
CA PRO A 236 -2.50 -15.24 -6.56
C PRO A 236 -2.82 -16.24 -5.45
N PRO A 237 -3.29 -17.47 -5.76
CA PRO A 237 -3.57 -18.48 -4.74
C PRO A 237 -2.32 -18.82 -3.92
N GLN A 238 -2.37 -18.51 -2.62
CA GLN A 238 -1.23 -18.71 -1.70
C GLN A 238 -0.75 -20.16 -1.66
N GLN A 239 -1.67 -21.10 -1.84
CA GLN A 239 -1.44 -22.53 -1.75
C GLN A 239 -1.16 -23.19 -3.12
N GLY A 240 -1.03 -22.39 -4.18
CA GLY A 240 -0.79 -22.88 -5.54
C GLY A 240 0.68 -23.10 -5.88
N TRP A 241 1.62 -22.76 -4.98
CA TRP A 241 3.05 -22.90 -5.24
C TRP A 241 3.64 -24.10 -4.51
N ASP A 242 4.32 -24.96 -5.25
CA ASP A 242 5.32 -25.86 -4.68
C ASP A 242 6.62 -25.09 -4.42
N ARG A 243 7.33 -25.45 -3.36
CA ARG A 243 8.58 -24.77 -2.96
C ARG A 243 9.71 -25.74 -2.69
N TYR A 244 10.86 -25.49 -3.31
CA TYR A 244 12.13 -26.10 -2.96
C TYR A 244 13.23 -25.03 -2.85
N LYS A 245 13.64 -24.72 -1.61
CA LYS A 245 14.57 -23.63 -1.29
C LYS A 245 14.06 -22.28 -1.81
N ASP A 246 14.74 -21.71 -2.80
CA ASP A 246 14.43 -20.44 -3.45
C ASP A 246 13.79 -20.63 -4.85
N SER A 247 13.45 -21.87 -5.18
CA SER A 247 12.72 -22.26 -6.38
C SER A 247 11.26 -22.51 -6.05
N TYR A 248 10.36 -21.95 -6.85
CA TYR A 248 8.93 -22.07 -6.73
C TYR A 248 8.36 -22.57 -8.04
N SER A 249 7.48 -23.57 -8.00
CA SER A 249 6.88 -24.15 -9.20
C SER A 249 5.37 -24.20 -9.11
N ASN A 250 4.71 -24.07 -10.25
CA ASN A 250 3.28 -24.26 -10.39
C ASN A 250 2.98 -24.93 -11.74
N ILE A 251 1.96 -25.78 -11.76
CA ILE A 251 1.39 -26.40 -12.96
C ILE A 251 -0.02 -25.83 -13.12
N ALA A 252 -0.31 -25.29 -14.28
CA ALA A 252 -1.59 -24.69 -14.61
C ALA A 252 -2.19 -25.28 -15.88
N GLU A 253 -3.49 -25.01 -16.09
CA GLU A 253 -4.19 -25.38 -17.32
C GLU A 253 -3.59 -24.65 -18.54
N PRO A 254 -3.67 -25.25 -19.75
CA PRO A 254 -3.18 -24.62 -20.97
C PRO A 254 -3.74 -23.20 -21.19
N GLY A 255 -2.85 -22.25 -21.48
CA GLY A 255 -3.18 -20.85 -21.71
C GLY A 255 -3.34 -20.00 -20.45
N HIS A 256 -3.18 -20.57 -19.25
CA HIS A 256 -3.32 -19.86 -17.98
C HIS A 256 -2.40 -18.63 -17.90
N TRP A 257 -1.12 -18.76 -18.26
CA TRP A 257 -0.16 -17.65 -18.21
C TRP A 257 -0.51 -16.53 -19.20
N SER A 258 -1.07 -16.88 -20.37
CA SER A 258 -1.54 -15.90 -21.34
C SER A 258 -2.75 -15.11 -20.83
N ALA A 259 -3.69 -15.77 -20.15
CA ALA A 259 -4.80 -15.09 -19.48
C ALA A 259 -4.28 -14.18 -18.36
N ARG A 260 -3.31 -14.66 -17.57
CA ARG A 260 -2.72 -13.91 -16.46
C ARG A 260 -2.02 -12.64 -16.92
N VAL A 261 -1.27 -12.68 -18.02
CA VAL A 261 -0.62 -11.48 -18.58
C VAL A 261 -1.64 -10.40 -18.98
N THR A 262 -2.81 -10.81 -19.47
CA THR A 262 -3.90 -9.89 -19.81
C THR A 262 -4.43 -9.19 -18.56
N GLU A 263 -4.79 -9.97 -17.53
CA GLU A 263 -5.29 -9.46 -16.25
C GLU A 263 -4.28 -8.52 -15.57
N LEU A 264 -3.01 -8.91 -15.52
CA LEU A 264 -1.96 -8.07 -14.95
C LEU A 264 -1.75 -6.78 -15.74
N GLY A 265 -1.95 -6.81 -17.07
CA GLY A 265 -1.92 -5.61 -17.90
C GLY A 265 -2.98 -4.58 -17.48
N GLU A 266 -4.19 -5.03 -17.17
CA GLU A 266 -5.27 -4.17 -16.66
C GLU A 266 -4.93 -3.61 -15.27
N LEU A 267 -4.42 -4.46 -14.36
CA LEU A 267 -3.99 -4.06 -13.02
C LEU A 267 -2.89 -3.00 -13.06
N VAL A 268 -1.86 -3.21 -13.88
CA VAL A 268 -0.79 -2.22 -14.09
C VAL A 268 -1.34 -0.93 -14.67
N GLY A 269 -2.25 -1.01 -15.66
CA GLY A 269 -2.87 0.16 -16.28
C GLY A 269 -3.62 1.06 -15.29
N ARG A 270 -4.24 0.47 -14.27
CA ARG A 270 -4.93 1.19 -13.19
C ARG A 270 -4.08 1.40 -11.92
N LYS A 271 -2.77 1.09 -11.96
CA LYS A 271 -1.84 1.15 -10.82
C LYS A 271 -2.33 0.38 -9.58
N ALA A 272 -2.99 -0.76 -9.79
CA ALA A 272 -3.42 -1.65 -8.73
C ALA A 272 -2.48 -2.84 -8.58
N LEU A 273 -2.23 -3.26 -7.35
CA LEU A 273 -1.49 -4.47 -7.04
C LEU A 273 -2.40 -5.69 -7.17
N ALA A 274 -1.88 -6.81 -7.68
CA ALA A 274 -2.56 -8.09 -7.60
C ALA A 274 -2.70 -8.50 -6.13
N GLU A 275 -3.90 -8.93 -5.75
CA GLU A 275 -4.21 -9.35 -4.39
C GLU A 275 -3.91 -10.84 -4.21
N SER A 276 -3.54 -11.23 -2.99
CA SER A 276 -3.30 -12.62 -2.65
C SER A 276 -4.61 -13.32 -2.33
N GLU A 277 -4.81 -14.51 -2.88
CA GLU A 277 -6.02 -15.30 -2.65
C GLU A 277 -5.75 -16.35 -1.56
N PRO A 278 -6.47 -16.29 -0.41
CA PRO A 278 -6.42 -17.32 0.61
C PRO A 278 -6.87 -18.69 0.08
N GLY A 279 -6.52 -19.75 0.81
CA GLY A 279 -6.92 -21.11 0.46
C GLY A 279 -8.44 -21.27 0.38
N ARG A 280 -8.92 -22.10 -0.55
CA ARG A 280 -10.37 -22.36 -0.73
C ARG A 280 -10.84 -23.67 -0.10
N VAL A 281 -9.95 -24.40 0.57
CA VAL A 281 -10.23 -25.71 1.20
C VAL A 281 -9.76 -25.74 2.65
N ALA A 282 -10.43 -26.53 3.47
CA ALA A 282 -10.03 -26.82 4.84
C ALA A 282 -9.03 -27.98 4.86
N HIS A 283 -7.82 -27.70 5.34
CA HIS A 283 -6.76 -28.70 5.49
C HIS A 283 -6.82 -29.38 6.86
N TYR A 284 -6.34 -30.62 6.95
CA TYR A 284 -6.19 -31.33 8.22
C TYR A 284 -4.84 -31.03 8.84
N LEU A 285 -4.86 -30.63 10.12
CA LEU A 285 -3.69 -30.30 10.91
C LEU A 285 -3.76 -30.93 12.29
N HIS A 286 -2.59 -31.09 12.92
CA HIS A 286 -2.53 -31.48 14.32
C HIS A 286 -3.05 -30.34 15.19
N ARG A 287 -4.00 -30.63 16.08
CA ARG A 287 -4.72 -29.63 16.89
C ARG A 287 -3.78 -28.69 17.66
N GLU A 288 -2.70 -29.22 18.22
CA GLU A 288 -1.76 -28.43 19.03
C GLU A 288 -1.01 -27.38 18.18
N HIS A 289 -0.72 -27.67 16.91
CA HIS A 289 -0.04 -26.73 16.01
C HIS A 289 -0.96 -25.58 15.54
N ILE A 290 -2.28 -25.76 15.63
CA ILE A 290 -3.24 -24.72 15.20
C ILE A 290 -3.27 -23.56 16.20
N ALA A 291 -3.33 -23.86 17.50
CA ALA A 291 -3.49 -22.82 18.51
C ALA A 291 -2.26 -21.91 18.60
N GLU A 292 -1.06 -22.49 18.59
CA GLU A 292 0.22 -21.77 18.65
C GLU A 292 0.42 -20.89 17.41
N SER A 293 0.23 -21.45 16.22
CA SER A 293 0.42 -20.70 14.97
C SER A 293 -0.57 -19.56 14.75
N VAL A 294 -1.81 -19.65 15.26
CA VAL A 294 -2.78 -18.55 15.20
C VAL A 294 -2.33 -17.37 16.06
N VAL A 295 -1.71 -17.65 17.21
CA VAL A 295 -1.21 -16.60 18.12
C VAL A 295 0.10 -16.00 17.59
N GLU A 296 1.00 -16.84 17.08
CA GLU A 296 2.33 -16.42 16.63
C GLU A 296 2.36 -15.94 15.17
N GLY A 297 1.31 -16.22 14.39
CA GLY A 297 1.27 -15.94 12.95
C GLY A 297 2.25 -16.79 12.15
N THR A 298 2.63 -17.97 12.66
CA THR A 298 3.60 -18.86 12.03
C THR A 298 2.95 -19.74 10.96
N ALA A 299 3.73 -20.13 9.95
CA ALA A 299 3.27 -21.04 8.91
C ALA A 299 3.12 -22.46 9.46
N MET A 300 2.03 -23.13 9.11
CA MET A 300 1.77 -24.53 9.43
C MET A 300 1.90 -25.41 8.20
N ARG A 301 2.18 -26.69 8.42
CA ARG A 301 2.12 -27.73 7.40
C ARG A 301 0.87 -28.59 7.55
N ALA A 302 0.04 -28.62 6.51
CA ALA A 302 -1.11 -29.51 6.41
C ALA A 302 -0.70 -30.98 6.21
N MET A 303 -1.63 -31.91 6.47
CA MET A 303 -1.47 -33.34 6.19
C MET A 303 -1.18 -33.63 4.70
N CYS A 304 -1.76 -32.85 3.78
CA CYS A 304 -1.48 -32.93 2.34
C CYS A 304 -0.06 -32.40 1.98
N GLY A 305 0.60 -31.68 2.90
CA GLY A 305 1.94 -31.14 2.72
C GLY A 305 1.99 -29.65 2.41
N VAL A 306 0.86 -29.02 2.09
CA VAL A 306 0.73 -27.57 1.85
C VAL A 306 1.16 -26.78 3.09
N PHE A 307 1.95 -25.73 2.88
CA PHE A 307 2.32 -24.77 3.93
C PHE A 307 1.49 -23.49 3.80
N PHE A 308 0.91 -23.02 4.90
CA PHE A 308 0.14 -21.78 4.91
C PHE A 308 0.11 -21.15 6.31
N VAL A 309 -0.13 -19.84 6.38
CA VAL A 309 -0.40 -19.13 7.65
C VAL A 309 -1.90 -19.12 7.88
N ASN A 310 -2.35 -19.43 9.11
CA ASN A 310 -3.77 -19.48 9.42
C ASN A 310 -4.37 -18.07 9.57
N THR A 311 -4.81 -17.49 8.45
CA THR A 311 -5.39 -16.13 8.43
C THR A 311 -6.92 -16.12 8.31
N GLN A 312 -7.56 -17.29 8.18
CA GLN A 312 -9.00 -17.42 8.02
C GLN A 312 -9.55 -18.64 8.76
N MET A 313 -10.81 -18.56 9.17
CA MET A 313 -11.51 -19.72 9.75
C MET A 313 -11.85 -20.72 8.64
N PRO A 314 -11.65 -22.03 8.85
CA PRO A 314 -11.98 -23.05 7.85
C PRO A 314 -13.49 -23.32 7.73
N ASP A 315 -14.31 -22.74 8.61
CA ASP A 315 -15.75 -22.94 8.66
C ASP A 315 -16.42 -22.55 7.34
N GLY A 316 -17.14 -23.50 6.74
CA GLY A 316 -17.81 -23.31 5.44
C GLY A 316 -16.97 -23.64 4.21
N LEU A 317 -15.67 -23.92 4.36
CA LEU A 317 -14.83 -24.40 3.26
C LEU A 317 -15.00 -25.92 3.04
N PRO A 318 -14.97 -26.40 1.78
CA PRO A 318 -14.91 -27.82 1.50
C PRO A 318 -13.60 -28.42 2.06
N GLN A 319 -13.65 -29.68 2.49
CA GLN A 319 -12.47 -30.38 2.97
C GLN A 319 -11.46 -30.60 1.83
N CYS A 320 -10.17 -30.47 2.12
CA CYS A 320 -9.12 -30.81 1.18
C CYS A 320 -9.22 -32.30 0.80
N PRO A 321 -9.35 -32.64 -0.50
CA PRO A 321 -9.50 -34.02 -0.94
C PRO A 321 -8.28 -34.85 -0.57
N ASP A 322 -7.06 -34.33 -0.75
CA ASP A 322 -5.81 -35.05 -0.42
C ASP A 322 -5.67 -35.30 1.08
N CYS A 323 -6.06 -34.34 1.93
CA CYS A 323 -6.09 -34.55 3.37
C CYS A 323 -7.08 -35.66 3.74
N THR A 324 -8.25 -35.66 3.10
CA THR A 324 -9.30 -36.66 3.32
C THR A 324 -8.84 -38.05 2.89
N GLU A 325 -8.23 -38.16 1.72
CA GLU A 325 -7.68 -39.40 1.18
C GLU A 325 -6.57 -39.94 2.09
N ARG A 326 -5.55 -39.13 2.41
CA ARG A 326 -4.45 -39.57 3.27
C ARG A 326 -4.93 -39.95 4.67
N TRP A 327 -5.90 -39.22 5.23
CA TRP A 327 -6.53 -39.56 6.50
C TRP A 327 -7.23 -40.92 6.45
N SER A 328 -7.96 -41.21 5.35
CA SER A 328 -8.65 -42.49 5.18
C SER A 328 -7.72 -43.70 5.12
N GLN A 329 -6.46 -43.49 4.74
CA GLN A 329 -5.42 -44.52 4.64
C GLN A 329 -4.66 -44.74 5.96
N LEU A 330 -4.83 -43.88 6.96
CA LEU A 330 -4.17 -44.04 8.26
C LEU A 330 -4.90 -45.08 9.14
N PRO A 331 -4.18 -45.75 10.06
CA PRO A 331 -4.79 -46.63 11.06
C PRO A 331 -5.83 -45.87 11.89
N LYS A 332 -6.96 -46.54 12.17
CA LYS A 332 -8.02 -46.01 13.02
C LYS A 332 -7.66 -46.03 14.50
#